data_AF-A0A0Q7IA20-F1
#
_entry.id   AF-A0A0Q7IA20-F1
#
_cell.length_a   1.000
_cell.length_b   1.000
_cell.length_c   1.000
_cell.angle_alpha   90.00
_cell.angle_beta   90.00
_cell.angle_gamma   90.00
#
_symmetry.space_group_name_H-M   'P 1'
#
loop_
_entity.id
_entity.type
_entity.pdbx_description
1 polymer ?
#
loop_
_entity_poly.entity_id
_entity_poly.type
_entity_poly.pdbx_seq_one_letter_code
_entity_poly.pdbx_strand_id
1 'polypeptide(L)'
;MTLMTDAEFEALIDRNSPSLGKGGSRLVHAALGRDDLVIKESLQPFPSGNFTEWTVWNAVEKMAEDIMGNQQNTDLLTLFARCFSISQNGRYLMMERLLPLEPTDRVPMTKFPQWLTDKKPNAFGRTAEGQIKVLDYGLINFYLALNPKNRNGNSIY
;
A
#
# COMPACT_ATOMS: atom_id res chain seq x y z
N MET A 1 12.93 1.40 -8.58
CA MET A 1 11.99 0.26 -8.57
C MET A 1 12.21 -0.62 -9.77
N THR A 2 11.98 -1.92 -9.60
CA THR A 2 12.21 -2.94 -10.63
C THR A 2 10.86 -3.48 -11.11
N LEU A 3 10.69 -3.62 -12.42
CA LEU A 3 9.58 -4.38 -13.00
C LEU A 3 10.00 -5.84 -13.08
N MET A 4 9.12 -6.75 -12.68
CA MET A 4 9.32 -8.18 -12.82
C MET A 4 8.24 -8.77 -13.70
N THR A 5 8.53 -9.88 -14.35
CA THR A 5 7.56 -10.69 -15.06
C THR A 5 6.65 -11.42 -14.08
N ASP A 6 5.47 -11.83 -14.53
CA ASP A 6 4.55 -12.66 -13.74
C ASP A 6 5.20 -13.98 -13.33
N ALA A 7 6.01 -14.59 -14.20
CA ALA A 7 6.71 -15.84 -13.91
C ALA A 7 7.75 -15.70 -12.79
N GLU A 8 8.47 -14.58 -12.74
CA GLU A 8 9.39 -14.29 -11.64
C GLU A 8 8.64 -14.10 -10.32
N PHE A 9 7.46 -13.46 -10.34
CA PHE A 9 6.61 -13.35 -9.15
C PHE A 9 6.09 -14.70 -8.68
N GLU A 10 5.58 -15.53 -9.60
CA GLU A 10 5.08 -16.87 -9.29
C GLU A 10 6.16 -17.74 -8.62
N ALA A 11 7.40 -17.65 -9.10
CA ALA A 11 8.53 -18.37 -8.52
C ALA A 11 8.90 -17.90 -7.09
N LEU A 12 8.45 -16.71 -6.68
CA LEU A 12 8.68 -16.15 -5.34
C LEU A 12 7.51 -16.39 -4.39
N ILE A 13 6.37 -16.90 -4.85
CA ILE A 13 5.22 -17.16 -3.98
C ILE A 13 5.41 -18.50 -3.27
N ASP A 14 5.28 -18.50 -1.94
CA ASP A 14 5.15 -19.76 -1.20
C ASP A 14 3.75 -20.35 -1.42
N ARG A 15 3.63 -21.19 -2.45
CA ARG A 15 2.39 -21.92 -2.78
C ARG A 15 2.14 -23.11 -1.86
N ASN A 16 3.12 -23.52 -1.04
CA ASN A 16 2.96 -24.64 -0.11
C ASN A 16 2.34 -24.21 1.23
N SER A 17 2.36 -22.91 1.53
CA SER A 17 1.71 -22.33 2.70
C SER A 17 0.32 -21.77 2.36
N PRO A 18 -0.64 -21.79 3.31
CA PRO A 18 -1.89 -21.08 3.15
C PRO A 18 -1.67 -19.58 2.88
N SER A 19 -2.58 -18.96 2.12
CA SER A 19 -2.56 -17.50 1.95
C SER A 19 -2.62 -16.79 3.30
N LEU A 20 -1.78 -15.77 3.48
CA LEU A 20 -1.75 -14.91 4.66
C LEU A 20 -3.02 -14.06 4.80
N GLY A 21 -3.71 -13.84 3.69
CA GLY A 21 -4.98 -13.13 3.66
C GLY A 21 -5.72 -13.35 2.35
N LYS A 22 -7.05 -13.23 2.40
CA LYS A 22 -7.94 -13.29 1.24
C LYS A 22 -8.95 -12.16 1.33
N GLY A 23 -8.86 -11.22 0.39
CA GLY A 23 -9.86 -10.18 0.16
C GLY A 23 -10.81 -10.54 -0.97
N GLY A 24 -11.75 -9.65 -1.28
CA GLY A 24 -12.67 -9.82 -2.41
C GLY A 24 -11.99 -9.77 -3.78
N SER A 25 -10.88 -9.04 -3.90
CA SER A 25 -10.17 -8.83 -5.16
C SER A 25 -8.78 -9.46 -5.23
N ARG A 26 -8.19 -9.88 -4.10
CA ARG A 26 -6.79 -10.27 -4.01
C ARG A 26 -6.55 -11.40 -3.00
N LEU A 27 -5.55 -12.22 -3.29
CA LEU A 27 -4.89 -13.12 -2.32
C LEU A 27 -3.57 -12.49 -1.86
N VAL A 28 -3.20 -12.74 -0.62
CA VAL A 28 -1.92 -12.30 -0.04
C VAL A 28 -1.10 -13.53 0.31
N HIS A 29 0.09 -13.63 -0.23
CA HIS A 29 1.01 -14.74 -0.04
C HIS A 29 2.29 -14.30 0.66
N ALA A 30 2.93 -15.23 1.37
CA ALA A 30 4.30 -15.04 1.81
C ALA A 30 5.26 -15.07 0.61
N ALA A 31 6.32 -14.26 0.66
CA ALA A 31 7.42 -14.35 -0.28
C ALA A 31 8.43 -15.41 0.19
N LEU A 32 8.87 -16.29 -0.71
CA LEU A 32 9.83 -17.34 -0.41
C LEU A 32 11.16 -16.76 0.07
N GLY A 33 11.66 -17.26 1.20
CA GLY A 33 12.91 -16.83 1.80
C GLY A 33 12.91 -15.40 2.36
N ARG A 34 11.75 -14.73 2.44
CA ARG A 34 11.60 -13.35 2.89
C ARG A 34 10.39 -13.21 3.82
N ASP A 35 10.65 -13.17 5.12
CA ASP A 35 9.61 -12.99 6.13
C ASP A 35 9.12 -11.54 6.24
N ASP A 36 9.90 -10.58 5.75
CA ASP A 36 9.60 -9.15 5.72
C ASP A 36 8.75 -8.70 4.52
N LEU A 37 8.37 -9.62 3.63
CA LEU A 37 7.65 -9.31 2.39
C LEU A 37 6.40 -10.17 2.19
N VAL A 38 5.43 -9.59 1.50
CA VAL A 38 4.24 -10.28 0.98
C VAL A 38 4.06 -10.01 -0.51
N ILE A 39 3.36 -10.92 -1.19
CA ILE A 39 2.94 -10.78 -2.59
C ILE A 39 1.42 -10.75 -2.63
N LYS A 40 0.84 -9.67 -3.16
CA LYS A 40 -0.59 -9.53 -3.42
C LYS A 40 -0.90 -9.95 -4.86
N GLU A 41 -1.59 -11.06 -5.01
CA GLU A 41 -2.07 -11.57 -6.30
C GLU A 41 -3.51 -11.09 -6.56
N SER A 42 -3.74 -10.43 -7.70
CA SER A 42 -5.07 -10.05 -8.17
C SER A 42 -5.86 -11.26 -8.65
N LEU A 43 -7.11 -11.36 -8.19
CA LEU A 43 -8.12 -12.29 -8.68
C LEU A 43 -8.97 -11.71 -9.81
N GLN A 44 -8.80 -10.41 -10.11
CA GLN A 44 -9.59 -9.67 -11.09
C GLN A 44 -8.85 -9.56 -12.43
N PRO A 45 -9.56 -9.56 -13.57
CA PRO A 45 -8.96 -9.36 -14.89
C PRO A 45 -8.21 -8.03 -15.02
N PHE A 46 -8.73 -6.97 -14.39
CA PHE A 46 -8.04 -5.70 -14.27
C PHE A 46 -7.55 -5.52 -12.82
N PRO A 47 -6.23 -5.53 -12.56
CA PRO A 47 -5.67 -5.51 -11.21
C PRO A 47 -5.60 -4.08 -10.64
N SER A 48 -6.75 -3.39 -10.58
CA SER A 48 -6.86 -1.98 -10.19
C SER A 48 -6.28 -1.69 -8.81
N GLY A 49 -6.50 -2.58 -7.84
CA GLY A 49 -5.98 -2.40 -6.48
C GLY A 49 -4.46 -2.39 -6.43
N ASN A 50 -3.80 -3.30 -7.15
CA ASN A 50 -2.34 -3.36 -7.20
C ASN A 50 -1.75 -2.13 -7.91
N PHE A 51 -2.34 -1.73 -9.05
CA PHE A 51 -1.93 -0.51 -9.74
C PHE A 51 -2.10 0.73 -8.86
N THR A 52 -3.23 0.85 -8.16
CA THR A 52 -3.51 1.99 -7.29
C THR A 52 -2.50 2.08 -6.16
N GLU A 53 -2.23 0.97 -5.45
CA GLU A 53 -1.21 0.94 -4.40
C GLU A 53 0.18 1.27 -4.94
N TRP A 54 0.55 0.71 -6.09
CA TRP A 54 1.82 1.02 -6.73
C TRP A 54 1.96 2.51 -7.08
N THR A 55 0.93 3.09 -7.69
CA THR A 55 0.91 4.51 -8.07
C THR A 55 0.96 5.41 -6.84
N VAL A 56 0.19 5.11 -5.79
CA VAL A 56 0.20 5.88 -4.53
C VAL A 56 1.57 5.83 -3.90
N TRP A 57 2.19 4.65 -3.80
CA TRP A 57 3.52 4.52 -3.20
C TRP A 57 4.59 5.28 -4.00
N ASN A 58 4.60 5.15 -5.34
CA ASN A 58 5.52 5.91 -6.19
C ASN A 58 5.33 7.41 -6.03
N ALA A 59 4.07 7.87 -5.93
CA ALA A 59 3.80 9.27 -5.67
C ALA A 59 4.39 9.68 -4.32
N VAL A 60 4.06 9.00 -3.21
CA VAL A 60 4.58 9.30 -1.87
C VAL A 60 6.11 9.30 -1.83
N GLU A 61 6.77 8.31 -2.45
CA GLU A 61 8.23 8.22 -2.56
C GLU A 61 8.82 9.42 -3.33
N LYS A 62 8.24 9.78 -4.49
CA LYS A 62 8.72 10.91 -5.29
C LYS A 62 8.38 12.27 -4.68
N MET A 63 7.25 12.39 -3.98
CA MET A 63 6.90 13.60 -3.23
C MET A 63 7.91 13.89 -2.12
N ALA A 64 8.53 12.84 -1.56
CA ALA A 64 9.60 12.98 -0.59
C ALA A 64 10.95 13.34 -1.22
N GLU A 65 11.09 13.27 -2.55
CA GLU A 65 12.35 13.54 -3.26
C GLU A 65 12.36 14.93 -3.90
N ASP A 66 11.32 15.37 -4.61
CA ASP A 66 11.21 16.75 -5.13
C ASP A 66 9.83 16.95 -5.78
N ILE A 67 9.04 17.93 -5.33
CA ILE A 67 7.95 18.49 -6.12
C ILE A 67 8.22 19.98 -6.20
N MET A 68 8.44 20.49 -7.41
CA MET A 68 8.59 21.90 -7.74
C MET A 68 7.68 22.80 -6.88
N GLY A 69 8.21 23.35 -5.79
CA GLY A 69 7.52 24.29 -4.90
C GLY A 69 6.62 23.72 -3.79
N ASN A 70 6.53 22.39 -3.59
CA ASN A 70 5.88 21.80 -2.41
C ASN A 70 6.93 21.20 -1.46
N GLN A 71 6.77 21.47 -0.17
CA GLN A 71 7.61 20.89 0.88
C GLN A 71 7.51 19.36 0.83
N GLN A 72 8.66 18.68 0.81
CA GLN A 72 8.74 17.22 0.92
C GLN A 72 7.93 16.77 2.14
N ASN A 73 7.00 15.82 1.96
CA ASN A 73 6.22 15.27 3.05
C ASN A 73 6.81 13.92 3.48
N THR A 74 7.95 14.00 4.17
CA THR A 74 8.67 12.81 4.67
C THR A 74 7.85 12.00 5.66
N ASP A 75 6.90 12.62 6.36
CA ASP A 75 6.03 11.94 7.31
C ASP A 75 5.13 10.90 6.63
N LEU A 76 4.68 11.14 5.39
CA LEU A 76 3.84 10.20 4.65
C LEU A 76 4.57 8.89 4.36
N LEU A 77 5.88 8.89 4.10
CA LEU A 77 6.63 7.65 3.87
C LEU A 77 6.53 6.69 5.04
N THR A 78 6.44 7.24 6.24
CA THR A 78 6.40 6.48 7.48
C THR A 78 5.00 5.91 7.77
N LEU A 79 3.97 6.37 7.06
CA LEU A 79 2.58 5.96 7.26
C LEU A 79 2.14 4.83 6.34
N PHE A 80 2.81 4.61 5.21
CA PHE A 80 2.41 3.62 4.21
C PHE A 80 3.41 2.46 4.20
N ALA A 81 2.90 1.22 4.16
CA ALA A 81 3.79 0.08 3.93
C ALA A 81 4.38 0.17 2.53
N ARG A 82 5.67 -0.16 2.41
CA ARG A 82 6.42 0.05 1.18
C ARG A 82 6.02 -0.92 0.07
N CYS A 83 5.84 -0.43 -1.16
CA CYS A 83 5.83 -1.27 -2.35
C CYS A 83 7.26 -1.44 -2.90
N PHE A 84 7.66 -2.67 -3.22
CA PHE A 84 9.00 -2.99 -3.71
C PHE A 84 9.06 -3.24 -5.22
N SER A 85 8.06 -3.94 -5.75
CA SER A 85 7.98 -4.35 -7.16
C SER A 85 6.53 -4.60 -7.55
N ILE A 86 6.21 -4.42 -8.83
CA ILE A 86 4.94 -4.79 -9.44
C ILE A 86 5.20 -5.61 -10.71
N SER A 87 4.34 -6.58 -11.01
CA SER A 87 4.45 -7.33 -12.24
C SER A 87 4.06 -6.49 -13.45
N GLN A 88 4.53 -6.87 -14.65
CA GLN A 88 4.31 -6.10 -15.88
C GLN A 88 2.83 -5.76 -16.16
N ASN A 89 1.92 -6.69 -15.87
CA ASN A 89 0.48 -6.47 -16.05
C ASN A 89 -0.24 -6.02 -14.76
N GLY A 90 0.49 -5.84 -13.66
CA GLY A 90 -0.04 -5.46 -12.35
C GLY A 90 -0.67 -6.59 -11.54
N ARG A 91 -0.69 -7.83 -12.06
CA ARG A 91 -1.31 -8.99 -11.38
C ARG A 91 -0.69 -9.24 -10.02
N TYR A 92 0.61 -9.02 -9.86
CA TYR A 92 1.31 -9.19 -8.59
C TYR A 92 1.92 -7.88 -8.10
N LEU A 93 1.84 -7.64 -6.80
CA LEU A 93 2.48 -6.52 -6.12
C LEU A 93 3.25 -7.05 -4.91
N MET A 94 4.55 -6.77 -4.84
CA MET A 94 5.40 -7.08 -3.70
C MET A 94 5.42 -5.90 -2.74
N MET A 95 5.14 -6.18 -1.47
CA MET A 95 4.94 -5.15 -0.45
C MET A 95 5.56 -5.57 0.89
N GLU A 96 5.91 -4.59 1.71
CA GLU A 96 6.31 -4.79 3.11
C GLU A 96 5.26 -5.63 3.86
N ARG A 97 5.72 -6.65 4.56
CA ARG A 97 4.89 -7.42 5.48
C ARG A 97 4.81 -6.69 6.81
N LEU A 98 3.58 -6.45 7.26
CA LEU A 98 3.31 -5.96 8.60
C LEU A 98 2.73 -7.07 9.49
N LEU A 99 2.95 -6.94 10.79
CA LEU A 99 2.29 -7.74 11.80
C LEU A 99 0.84 -7.25 11.98
N PRO A 100 -0.11 -8.15 12.31
CA PRO A 100 -1.46 -7.75 12.68
C PRO A 100 -1.46 -6.76 13.85
N LEU A 101 -2.50 -5.92 13.89
CA LEU A 101 -2.74 -5.06 15.05
C LEU A 101 -3.24 -5.90 16.23
N GLU A 102 -2.72 -5.58 17.41
CA GLU A 102 -3.23 -6.08 18.70
C GLU A 102 -4.45 -5.25 19.15
N PRO A 103 -5.32 -5.77 20.04
CA PRO A 103 -6.46 -5.01 20.57
C PRO A 103 -6.10 -3.70 21.28
N THR A 104 -4.87 -3.61 21.79
CA THR A 104 -4.32 -2.42 22.44
C THR A 104 -3.82 -1.37 21.46
N ASP A 105 -3.61 -1.73 20.19
CA ASP A 105 -3.11 -0.80 19.20
C ASP A 105 -4.14 0.29 18.90
N ARG A 106 -3.65 1.51 18.67
CA ARG A 106 -4.46 2.69 18.38
C ARG A 106 -3.94 3.35 17.13
N VAL A 107 -4.70 3.22 16.03
CA VAL A 107 -4.35 3.84 14.76
C VAL A 107 -4.57 5.36 14.87
N PRO A 108 -3.54 6.21 14.68
CA PRO A 108 -3.69 7.65 14.74
C PRO A 108 -4.34 8.19 13.44
N MET A 109 -5.66 8.01 13.30
CA MET A 109 -6.41 8.26 12.06
C MET A 109 -6.23 9.67 11.49
N THR A 110 -5.96 10.66 12.35
CA THR A 110 -5.72 12.06 11.98
C THR A 110 -4.41 12.27 11.21
N LYS A 111 -3.45 11.34 11.31
CA LYS A 111 -2.19 11.38 10.54
C LYS A 111 -2.37 10.93 9.10
N PHE A 112 -3.39 10.11 8.82
CA PHE A 112 -3.60 9.55 7.48
C PHE A 112 -4.37 10.53 6.59
N PRO A 113 -3.99 10.67 5.30
CA PRO A 113 -4.67 11.57 4.38
C PRO A 113 -6.18 11.31 4.28
N GLN A 114 -6.96 12.36 4.03
CA GLN A 114 -8.41 12.24 3.86
C GLN A 114 -8.80 11.48 2.59
N TRP A 115 -7.95 11.49 1.56
CA TRP A 115 -8.19 10.74 0.33
C TRP A 115 -8.07 9.22 0.51
N LEU A 116 -7.48 8.73 1.61
CA LEU A 116 -7.49 7.30 1.94
C LEU A 116 -8.89 6.92 2.43
N THR A 117 -9.61 6.13 1.64
CA THR A 117 -11.01 5.78 1.93
C THR A 117 -11.13 4.54 2.81
N ASP A 118 -10.24 3.56 2.62
CA ASP A 118 -10.31 2.29 3.34
C ASP A 118 -9.61 2.37 4.70
N LYS A 119 -10.36 2.86 5.70
CA LYS A 119 -9.87 3.20 7.05
C LYS A 119 -10.27 2.17 8.12
N LYS A 120 -10.55 0.93 7.71
CA LYS A 120 -10.92 -0.17 8.60
C LYS A 120 -9.69 -0.80 9.28
N PRO A 121 -9.83 -1.44 10.47
CA PRO A 121 -8.69 -1.96 11.22
C PRO A 121 -7.76 -2.91 10.45
N ASN A 122 -8.30 -3.78 9.58
CA ASN A 122 -7.50 -4.73 8.78
C ASN A 122 -6.80 -4.10 7.55
N ALA A 123 -6.99 -2.80 7.30
CA ALA A 123 -6.19 -2.05 6.32
C ALA A 123 -4.86 -1.55 6.93
N PHE A 124 -4.63 -1.78 8.22
CA PHE A 124 -3.44 -1.36 8.94
C PHE A 124 -2.70 -2.57 9.53
N GLY A 125 -1.41 -2.38 9.77
CA GLY A 125 -0.57 -3.31 10.52
C GLY A 125 0.54 -2.57 11.24
N ARG A 126 1.33 -3.30 12.02
CA ARG A 126 2.47 -2.76 12.76
C ARG A 126 3.80 -3.33 12.25
N THR A 127 4.83 -2.52 12.25
CA THR A 127 6.21 -3.01 12.06
C THR A 127 6.69 -3.74 13.32
N ALA A 128 7.85 -4.40 13.24
CA ALA A 128 8.49 -5.04 14.40
C ALA A 128 8.83 -4.02 15.51
N GLU A 129 9.10 -2.77 15.12
CA GLU A 129 9.40 -1.63 16.01
C GLU A 129 8.13 -0.98 16.59
N GLY A 130 6.94 -1.49 16.24
CA GLY A 130 5.66 -1.00 16.77
C GLY A 130 5.05 0.17 16.00
N GLN A 131 5.60 0.54 14.85
CA GLN A 131 5.03 1.62 14.03
C GLN A 131 3.81 1.14 13.25
N ILE A 132 2.70 1.87 13.35
CA ILE A 132 1.48 1.57 12.59
C ILE A 132 1.57 2.18 11.19
N LYS A 133 1.33 1.35 10.18
CA LYS A 133 1.27 1.75 8.76
C LYS A 133 -0.02 1.23 8.11
N VAL A 134 -0.48 1.91 7.07
CA VAL A 134 -1.52 1.39 6.17
C VAL A 134 -0.90 0.37 5.22
N LEU A 135 -1.48 -0.83 5.17
CA LEU A 135 -1.07 -1.92 4.27
C LEU A 135 -2.05 -2.16 3.13
N ASP A 136 -3.28 -1.62 3.19
CA ASP A 136 -4.25 -1.66 2.09
C ASP A 136 -4.69 -0.24 1.75
N TYR A 137 -4.19 0.27 0.64
CA TYR A 137 -4.53 1.60 0.12
C TYR A 137 -4.83 1.54 -1.38
N GLY A 138 -5.38 0.40 -1.83
CA GLY A 138 -5.83 0.20 -3.21
C GLY A 138 -7.14 0.91 -3.54
N LEU A 139 -7.77 1.56 -2.56
CA LEU A 139 -8.96 2.38 -2.73
C LEU A 139 -8.66 3.80 -2.24
N ILE A 140 -8.81 4.77 -3.14
CA ILE A 140 -8.59 6.19 -2.86
C ILE A 140 -9.70 7.05 -3.44
N ASN A 141 -9.96 8.18 -2.80
CA ASN A 141 -10.84 9.22 -3.31
C ASN A 141 -10.03 10.17 -4.22
N PHE A 142 -10.07 9.92 -5.53
CA PHE A 142 -9.37 10.74 -6.51
C PHE A 142 -9.85 12.20 -6.55
N TYR A 143 -11.12 12.47 -6.25
CA TYR A 143 -11.59 13.84 -6.12
C TYR A 143 -10.85 14.57 -5.00
N LEU A 144 -10.67 13.92 -3.84
CA LEU A 144 -9.91 14.50 -2.74
C LEU A 144 -8.42 14.64 -3.06
N ALA A 145 -7.82 13.62 -3.70
CA ALA A 145 -6.39 13.58 -4.00
C ALA A 145 -5.97 14.57 -5.11
N LEU A 146 -6.80 14.76 -6.14
CA LEU A 146 -6.43 15.49 -7.34
C LEU A 146 -7.04 16.89 -7.44
N ASN A 147 -8.04 17.24 -6.63
CA ASN A 147 -8.66 18.56 -6.68
C ASN A 147 -7.72 19.61 -6.06
N PRO A 148 -7.16 20.56 -6.85
CA PRO A 148 -6.22 21.56 -6.36
C PRO A 148 -6.84 22.52 -5.34
N LYS A 149 -8.18 22.65 -5.30
CA LYS A 149 -8.88 23.46 -4.30
C LYS A 149 -8.76 22.91 -2.88
N ASN A 150 -8.46 21.61 -2.73
CA ASN A 150 -8.30 20.98 -1.43
C ASN A 150 -6.95 21.30 -0.76
N ARG A 151 -6.00 21.94 -1.47
CA ARG A 151 -4.65 22.24 -0.95
C ARG A 151 -4.64 23.33 0.13
N ASN A 152 -5.66 24.18 0.18
CA ASN A 152 -5.65 25.40 1.00
C ASN A 152 -6.49 25.31 2.27
N GLY A 153 -6.95 24.12 2.69
CA GLY A 153 -7.86 23.97 3.85
C GLY A 153 -9.24 24.63 3.70
N ASN A 154 -9.47 25.34 2.59
CA ASN A 154 -10.68 26.08 2.26
C ASN A 154 -11.47 25.38 1.15
N SER A 155 -12.04 24.22 1.45
CA SER A 155 -13.19 23.69 0.71
C SER A 155 -13.93 22.70 1.63
N ILE A 156 -14.95 23.15 2.39
CA ILE A 156 -16.37 22.82 2.14
C ILE A 156 -16.51 21.55 1.27
N TYR A 157 -16.65 20.38 1.89
CA TYR A 157 -17.89 19.74 2.36
C TYR A 157 -17.59 18.77 3.50
#